data_AF-A0A2V7ZDG1-F1
#
_entry.id   AF-A0A2V7ZDG1-F1
#
_cell.length_a   1.000
_cell.length_b   1.000
_cell.length_c   1.000
_cell.angle_alpha   90.00
_cell.angle_beta   90.00
_cell.angle_gamma   90.00
#
_symmetry.space_group_name_H-M   'P 1'
#
loop_
_entity.id
_entity.type
_entity.pdbx_description
1 polymer ?
#
loop_
_entity_poly.entity_id
_entity_poly.type
_entity_poly.pdbx_seq_one_letter_code
_entity_poly.pdbx_strand_id
1 'polypeptide(L)'
;IDGGCDLLLLETIVDTLNAKAAIVALEELYVELGDRRPAITDHRPPITDKRPLLMISVTITDRSGRTLSGQTIDAFWVSIAHARPFSVGVNCALGAKDMRPYVAELARVADCYISCYPNAGL
;
A
#
# COMPACT_ATOMS: atom_id res chain seq x y z
N ILE A 1 5.19 0.00 -16.34
CA ILE A 1 3.90 0.25 -17.03
C ILE A 1 3.96 -0.31 -18.45
N ASP A 2 4.95 0.07 -19.25
CA ASP A 2 5.13 -0.40 -20.65
C ASP A 2 5.08 -1.93 -20.85
N GLY A 3 5.43 -2.71 -19.82
CA GLY A 3 5.28 -4.16 -19.82
C GLY A 3 3.83 -4.69 -19.76
N GLY A 4 2.82 -3.81 -19.69
CA GLY A 4 1.41 -4.17 -19.69
C GLY A 4 0.92 -4.82 -18.39
N CYS A 5 1.46 -4.42 -17.23
CA CYS A 5 1.00 -4.96 -15.95
C CYS A 5 -0.39 -4.44 -15.60
N ASP A 6 -1.25 -5.30 -15.04
CA ASP A 6 -2.58 -4.90 -14.55
C ASP A 6 -2.53 -4.20 -13.18
N LEU A 7 -1.49 -4.52 -12.39
CA LEU A 7 -1.28 -4.02 -11.03
C LEU A 7 0.18 -3.59 -10.81
N LEU A 8 0.34 -2.58 -9.95
CA LEU A 8 1.61 -2.20 -9.34
C LEU A 8 1.53 -2.46 -7.84
N LEU A 9 2.48 -3.21 -7.31
CA LEU A 9 2.55 -3.56 -5.91
C LEU A 9 3.75 -2.89 -5.26
N LEU A 10 3.49 -1.92 -4.38
CA LEU A 10 4.48 -1.38 -3.46
C LEU A 10 4.48 -2.25 -2.20
N GLU A 11 5.40 -3.20 -2.11
CA GLU A 11 5.44 -4.17 -1.01
C GLU A 11 6.65 -4.05 -0.11
N THR A 12 6.57 -4.77 1.01
CA THR A 12 7.63 -4.85 2.01
C THR A 12 8.06 -3.48 2.50
N ILE A 13 7.06 -2.60 2.65
CA ILE A 13 7.29 -1.24 3.12
C ILE A 13 7.62 -1.31 4.61
N VAL A 14 8.87 -0.99 4.92
CA VAL A 14 9.36 -0.82 6.30
C VAL A 14 9.47 0.65 6.68
N ASP A 15 9.50 1.54 5.69
CA ASP A 15 9.58 2.99 5.82
C ASP A 15 8.52 3.70 4.95
N THR A 16 7.71 4.53 5.59
CA THR A 16 6.59 5.21 4.96
C THR A 16 7.02 6.35 4.05
N LEU A 17 8.19 6.95 4.27
CA LEU A 17 8.70 7.98 3.38
C LEU A 17 9.05 7.39 2.01
N ASN A 18 9.65 6.19 1.98
CA ASN A 18 9.89 5.45 0.74
C ASN A 18 8.58 5.14 0.00
N ALA A 19 7.53 4.71 0.71
CA ALA A 19 6.22 4.48 0.11
C ALA A 19 5.63 5.77 -0.50
N LYS A 20 5.73 6.90 0.21
CA LYS A 20 5.27 8.20 -0.30
C LYS A 20 6.09 8.68 -1.50
N ALA A 21 7.40 8.47 -1.51
CA ALA A 21 8.24 8.78 -2.66
C ALA A 21 7.81 7.97 -3.90
N ALA A 22 7.52 6.68 -3.73
CA ALA A 22 7.00 5.85 -4.81
C ALA A 22 5.61 6.31 -5.30
N ILE A 23 4.71 6.70 -4.38
CA ILE A 23 3.40 7.27 -4.73
C ILE A 23 3.57 8.55 -5.57
N VAL A 24 4.45 9.47 -5.15
CA VAL A 24 4.73 10.71 -5.89
C VAL A 24 5.27 10.41 -7.28
N ALA A 25 6.25 9.50 -7.40
CA ALA A 25 6.82 9.11 -8.69
C ALA A 25 5.77 8.51 -9.64
N LEU A 26 4.84 7.71 -9.12
CA LEU A 26 3.73 7.19 -9.91
C LEU A 26 2.80 8.30 -10.40
N GLU A 27 2.43 9.25 -9.54
CA GLU A 27 1.59 10.37 -9.93
C GLU A 27 2.27 11.28 -10.97
N GLU A 28 3.56 11.56 -10.83
CA GLU A 28 4.35 12.29 -11.84
C GLU A 28 4.36 11.55 -13.18
N LEU A 29 4.63 10.24 -13.16
CA LEU A 29 4.60 9.40 -14.35
C LEU A 29 3.22 9.38 -15.02
N TYR A 30 2.13 9.30 -14.25
CA TYR A 30 0.78 9.34 -14.82
C TYR A 30 0.52 10.67 -15.54
N VAL A 31 0.98 11.80 -14.99
CA VAL A 31 0.89 13.11 -15.65
C VAL A 31 1.68 13.13 -16.95
N GLU A 32 2.91 12.61 -16.96
CA GLU A 32 3.75 12.51 -18.16
C GLU A 32 3.12 11.65 -19.26
N LEU A 33 2.48 10.55 -18.87
CA LEU A 33 1.75 9.66 -19.79
C LEU A 33 0.41 10.25 -20.29
N GLY A 34 0.07 11.47 -19.86
CA GLY A 34 -1.11 12.22 -20.28
C GLY A 34 -2.36 11.95 -19.44
N ASP A 35 -2.24 11.21 -18.34
CA ASP A 35 -3.29 11.07 -17.34
C ASP A 35 -3.29 12.30 -16.41
N ARG A 36 -3.86 13.40 -16.91
CA ARG A 36 -3.95 14.70 -16.21
C ARG A 36 -5.05 14.76 -15.15
N ARG A 37 -5.60 13.62 -14.73
CA ARG A 37 -6.60 13.61 -13.65
C ARG A 37 -5.96 14.08 -12.35
N PRO A 38 -6.71 14.72 -11.44
CA PRO A 38 -6.19 15.07 -10.14
C PRO A 38 -5.70 13.79 -9.42
N ALA A 39 -4.50 13.81 -8.86
CA ALA A 39 -3.98 12.73 -8.02
C ALA A 39 -4.93 12.42 -6.83
N ILE A 40 -5.72 13.41 -6.41
CA ILE A 40 -6.71 13.32 -5.35
C ILE A 40 -8.09 13.52 -5.96
N THR A 41 -8.84 12.43 -6.07
CA THR A 41 -10.28 12.47 -6.35
C THR A 41 -11.07 11.83 -5.20
N ASP A 42 -12.36 12.11 -5.15
CA ASP A 42 -13.32 11.50 -4.23
C ASP A 42 -13.47 9.98 -4.43
N HIS A 43 -13.11 9.49 -5.61
CA HIS A 43 -13.20 8.08 -6.00
C HIS A 43 -11.86 7.48 -6.40
N ARG A 44 -11.78 6.15 -6.46
CA ARG A 44 -10.60 5.46 -6.99
C ARG A 44 -10.50 5.72 -8.50
N PRO A 45 -9.33 6.08 -9.05
CA PRO A 45 -9.19 6.26 -10.49
C PRO A 45 -9.44 4.93 -11.23
N PRO A 46 -10.06 4.95 -12.41
CA PRO A 46 -10.30 3.74 -13.18
C PRO A 46 -8.98 3.18 -13.71
N ILE A 47 -8.95 1.85 -13.84
CA ILE A 47 -7.84 1.11 -14.45
C ILE A 47 -7.72 1.52 -15.90
N THR A 48 -6.51 1.85 -16.33
CA THR A 48 -6.18 2.06 -17.74
C THR A 48 -4.81 1.45 -18.03
N ASP A 49 -4.48 1.28 -19.30
CA ASP A 49 -3.15 0.82 -19.74
C ASP A 49 -2.01 1.70 -19.19
N LYS A 50 -2.32 2.94 -18.81
CA LYS A 50 -1.38 3.93 -18.28
C LYS A 50 -1.44 4.08 -16.75
N ARG A 51 -2.50 3.57 -16.11
CA ARG A 51 -2.73 3.65 -14.66
C ARG A 51 -3.27 2.29 -14.17
N PRO A 52 -2.38 1.30 -13.98
CA PRO A 52 -2.75 0.01 -13.38
C PRO A 52 -3.21 0.18 -11.93
N LEU A 53 -3.83 -0.86 -11.37
CA LEU A 53 -4.26 -0.86 -9.97
C LEU A 53 -3.08 -0.78 -9.02
N LEU A 54 -3.13 0.14 -8.06
CA LEU A 54 -2.10 0.26 -7.03
C LEU A 54 -2.43 -0.60 -5.81
N MET A 55 -1.55 -1.51 -5.44
CA MET A 55 -1.56 -2.23 -4.18
C MET A 55 -0.41 -1.74 -3.30
N ILE A 56 -0.66 -1.60 -2.00
CA ILE A 56 0.35 -1.15 -1.03
C ILE A 56 0.40 -2.15 0.12
N SER A 57 1.57 -2.68 0.45
CA SER A 57 1.74 -3.66 1.53
C SER A 57 2.87 -3.29 2.48
N VAL A 58 2.54 -3.18 3.76
CA VAL A 58 3.47 -2.86 4.84
C VAL A 58 4.03 -4.11 5.48
N THR A 59 5.28 -4.06 5.91
CA THR A 59 5.89 -5.11 6.74
C THR A 59 6.08 -4.60 8.16
N ILE A 60 5.49 -5.32 9.10
CA ILE A 60 5.66 -5.12 10.53
C ILE A 60 6.82 -6.00 10.98
N THR A 61 7.96 -5.37 11.27
CA THR A 61 9.24 -6.06 11.46
C THR A 61 9.45 -6.57 12.87
N ASP A 62 8.66 -6.13 13.85
CA ASP A 62 8.81 -6.55 15.24
C ASP A 62 7.48 -6.88 15.93
N ARG A 63 7.58 -7.51 17.11
CA ARG A 63 6.43 -7.81 17.97
C ARG A 63 5.85 -6.58 18.67
N SER A 64 6.46 -5.40 18.51
CA SER A 64 5.92 -4.15 19.06
C SER A 64 4.75 -3.61 18.23
N GLY A 65 4.53 -4.17 17.03
CA GLY A 65 3.45 -3.80 16.15
C GLY A 65 3.71 -2.54 15.34
N ARG A 66 4.99 -2.21 15.16
CA ARG A 66 5.42 -1.03 14.42
C ARG A 66 6.21 -1.41 13.17
N THR A 67 6.19 -0.52 12.19
CA THR A 67 7.15 -0.53 11.08
C THR A 67 8.55 -0.25 11.60
N LEU A 68 9.60 -0.47 10.78
CA LEU A 68 10.97 -0.12 11.14
C LEU A 68 11.13 1.39 11.40
N SER A 69 10.34 2.22 10.72
CA SER A 69 10.23 3.66 10.97
C SER A 69 9.40 4.04 12.21
N GLY A 70 8.91 3.06 12.97
CA GLY A 70 8.20 3.26 14.23
C GLY A 70 6.72 3.60 14.11
N GLN A 71 6.12 3.52 12.92
CA GLN A 71 4.69 3.81 12.74
C GLN A 71 3.82 2.63 13.15
N THR A 72 2.67 2.94 13.77
CA THR A 72 1.57 1.99 13.95
C THR A 72 0.82 1.78 12.63
N ILE A 73 0.05 0.70 12.52
CA ILE A 73 -0.69 0.33 11.30
C ILE A 73 -1.69 1.40 10.86
N ASP A 74 -2.41 2.01 11.80
CA ASP A 74 -3.37 3.09 11.55
C ASP A 74 -2.66 4.37 11.07
N ALA A 75 -1.52 4.72 11.69
CA ALA A 75 -0.70 5.84 11.27
C ALA A 75 -0.11 5.64 9.86
N PHE A 76 0.31 4.41 9.54
CA PHE A 76 0.72 4.04 8.20
C PHE A 76 -0.42 4.27 7.19
N TRP A 77 -1.62 3.76 7.48
CA TRP A 77 -2.78 3.96 6.62
C TRP A 77 -3.09 5.45 6.38
N VAL A 78 -3.21 6.25 7.45
CA VAL A 78 -3.44 7.70 7.36
C VAL A 78 -2.39 8.38 6.48
N SER A 79 -1.14 7.93 6.55
CA SER A 79 -0.03 8.51 5.80
C SER A 79 -0.11 8.26 4.29
N ILE A 80 -0.76 7.18 3.85
CA ILE A 80 -0.79 6.75 2.44
C ILE A 80 -2.19 6.73 1.81
N ALA A 81 -3.26 6.93 2.60
CA ALA A 81 -4.65 6.87 2.14
C ALA A 81 -4.96 7.81 0.96
N HIS A 82 -4.25 8.94 0.86
CA HIS A 82 -4.34 9.88 -0.25
C HIS A 82 -4.03 9.26 -1.62
N ALA A 83 -3.29 8.14 -1.68
CA ALA A 83 -3.00 7.41 -2.91
C ALA A 83 -4.18 6.56 -3.43
N ARG A 84 -5.29 6.45 -2.67
CA ARG A 84 -6.51 5.71 -3.04
C ARG A 84 -6.24 4.31 -3.60
N PRO A 85 -5.43 3.46 -2.93
CA PRO A 85 -5.03 2.17 -3.49
C PRO A 85 -6.23 1.24 -3.73
N PHE A 86 -6.03 0.27 -4.62
CA PHE A 86 -6.92 -0.87 -4.79
C PHE A 86 -7.05 -1.67 -3.50
N SER A 87 -5.90 -2.01 -2.93
CA SER A 87 -5.80 -2.70 -1.64
C SER A 87 -4.64 -2.17 -0.81
N VAL A 88 -4.81 -2.29 0.50
CA VAL A 88 -3.73 -2.13 1.48
C VAL A 88 -3.58 -3.42 2.27
N GLY A 89 -2.35 -3.80 2.61
CA GLY A 89 -2.10 -5.09 3.24
C GLY A 89 -0.90 -5.16 4.14
N VAL A 90 -0.72 -6.35 4.73
CA VAL A 90 0.46 -6.70 5.52
C VAL A 90 1.15 -7.91 4.89
N ASN A 91 2.47 -7.87 4.80
CA ASN A 91 3.26 -8.97 4.26
C ASN A 91 4.58 -9.20 4.98
N CYS A 92 5.13 -10.40 4.79
CA CYS A 92 6.44 -10.80 5.28
C CYS A 92 6.56 -10.69 6.82
N ALA A 93 7.78 -10.94 7.33
CA ALA A 93 8.25 -10.88 8.72
C ALA A 93 7.53 -11.76 9.76
N LEU A 94 6.22 -11.93 9.65
CA LEU A 94 5.36 -12.56 10.62
C LEU A 94 4.63 -13.75 10.00
N GLY A 95 4.43 -14.78 10.82
CA GLY A 95 3.51 -15.86 10.50
C GLY A 95 2.05 -15.43 10.59
N ALA A 96 1.14 -16.23 10.02
CA ALA A 96 -0.29 -15.90 9.93
C ALA A 96 -0.94 -15.56 11.29
N LYS A 97 -0.55 -16.27 12.35
CA LYS A 97 -1.08 -16.04 13.71
C LYS A 97 -0.68 -14.66 14.25
N ASP A 98 0.59 -14.30 14.07
CA ASP A 98 1.15 -13.04 14.58
C ASP A 98 0.75 -11.84 13.72
N MET A 99 0.45 -12.06 12.43
CA MET A 99 0.00 -11.02 11.51
C MET A 99 -1.47 -10.64 11.69
N ARG A 100 -2.31 -11.57 12.17
CA ARG A 100 -3.77 -11.40 12.36
C ARG A 100 -4.19 -10.08 13.02
N PRO A 101 -3.63 -9.63 14.17
CA PRO A 101 -4.07 -8.38 14.81
C PRO A 101 -3.85 -7.15 13.91
N TYR A 102 -2.77 -7.10 13.15
CA TYR A 102 -2.45 -5.98 12.26
C TYR A 102 -3.39 -5.92 11.06
N VAL A 103 -3.72 -7.09 10.50
CA VAL A 103 -4.71 -7.20 9.42
C VAL A 103 -6.09 -6.76 9.90
N ALA A 104 -6.49 -7.16 11.11
CA ALA A 104 -7.77 -6.76 11.69
C ALA A 104 -7.85 -5.25 11.94
N GLU A 105 -6.78 -4.64 12.45
CA GLU A 105 -6.74 -3.19 12.66
C GLU A 105 -6.75 -2.43 11.35
N LEU A 106 -5.97 -2.87 10.36
CA LEU A 106 -5.97 -2.27 9.02
C LEU A 106 -7.35 -2.37 8.35
N ALA A 107 -8.00 -3.53 8.45
CA ALA A 107 -9.36 -3.75 7.94
C ALA A 107 -10.42 -2.86 8.61
N ARG A 108 -10.17 -2.40 9.84
CA ARG A 108 -11.07 -1.51 10.57
C ARG A 108 -10.95 -0.05 10.07
N VAL A 109 -9.77 0.37 9.65
CA VAL A 109 -9.47 1.79 9.34
C VAL A 109 -9.43 2.10 7.84
N ALA A 110 -9.12 1.11 7.00
CA ALA A 110 -8.98 1.31 5.57
C ALA A 110 -10.33 1.33 4.84
N ASP A 111 -10.44 2.19 3.83
CA ASP A 111 -11.62 2.32 2.96
C ASP A 111 -11.48 1.52 1.64
N CYS A 112 -10.52 0.60 1.58
CA CYS A 112 -10.19 -0.20 0.40
C CYS A 112 -10.08 -1.70 0.73
N TYR A 113 -9.76 -2.53 -0.28
CA TYR A 113 -9.62 -3.97 -0.07
C TYR A 113 -8.41 -4.28 0.83
N ILE A 114 -8.48 -5.39 1.57
CA ILE A 114 -7.41 -5.84 2.44
C ILE A 114 -6.70 -7.02 1.80
N SER A 115 -5.37 -6.94 1.70
CA SER A 115 -4.50 -8.04 1.28
C SER A 115 -3.62 -8.53 2.42
N CYS A 116 -3.31 -9.81 2.46
CA CYS A 116 -2.46 -10.40 3.49
C CYS A 116 -1.74 -11.62 2.92
N TYR A 117 -0.41 -11.65 3.06
CA TYR A 117 0.42 -12.77 2.61
C TYR A 117 1.54 -13.02 3.63
N PRO A 118 1.25 -13.81 4.69
CA PRO A 118 2.17 -14.07 5.79
C PRO A 118 3.23 -15.11 5.45
N ASN A 119 4.31 -15.14 6.24
CA ASN A 119 5.32 -16.18 6.15
C ASN A 119 4.85 -17.50 6.79
N ALA A 120 5.50 -18.61 6.44
CA ALA A 120 5.19 -19.95 6.95
C ALA A 120 5.78 -20.23 8.36
N GLY A 121 5.72 -19.25 9.27
CA GLY A 121 6.41 -19.25 10.57
C GLY A 121 7.29 -18.02 10.74
N LEU A 122 7.92 -17.88 11.92
CA LEU A 122 9.15 -17.09 12.05
C LEU A 122 10.29 -17.89 11.40
#